data_AF-A0A7X0PHT7-F1
#
_entry.id   AF-A0A7X0PHT7-F1
#
_cell.length_a   1.000
_cell.length_b   1.000
_cell.length_c   1.000
_cell.angle_alpha   90.00
_cell.angle_beta   90.00
_cell.angle_gamma   90.00
#
_symmetry.space_group_name_H-M   'P 1'
#
loop_
_entity.id
_entity.type
_entity.pdbx_description
1 polymer ?
#
loop_
_entity_poly.entity_id
_entity_poly.type
_entity_poly.pdbx_seq_one_letter_code
_entity_poly.pdbx_strand_id
1 'polypeptide(L)'
;MQCPRCNWQNHASYTQCFSCQAPLPVAGAQAGAAPAPFGFPTPAPAPRPAPAPSHQAELVEVFPGTLARLGATLIDGLIMLLVPIAMVLAWVFARAAFDAAPNAAYPGALALAVLGLFSPALMDAMGPGSPGKRLLGMRVATATGERPGVVRSMLRHFLKYTLTLGLTLAIPFLLHRVLTALFGERGLHSSMTGTFVVASSASHTAIQKAVALERGPGWFLKAMVVLGALSAFSFAVMVAVALWNQGDEPANPHREQVRELDKAARPVLQLVENHYRSSGGFPANAAAIGITQAGQLPTGFKALTIEPTNGVVRLTIAEGAGEPLSGKHLVYMPTMKKRKGQSDLGKWQCGSDDIARENLSFGCRHAVAGAAK
;
A
#
# COMPACT_ATOMS: atom_id res chain seq x y z
N MET A 1 26.32 -22.93 16.30
CA MET A 1 26.77 -24.01 15.40
C MET A 1 26.14 -23.85 14.02
N GLN A 2 26.91 -24.00 12.95
CA GLN A 2 26.43 -23.79 11.59
C GLN A 2 25.89 -25.10 11.00
N CYS A 3 24.70 -25.07 10.40
CA CYS A 3 24.11 -26.27 9.81
C CYS A 3 24.87 -26.66 8.54
N PRO A 4 25.39 -27.90 8.43
CA PRO A 4 26.17 -28.32 7.26
C PRO A 4 25.33 -28.40 5.98
N ARG A 5 23.99 -28.43 6.08
CA ARG A 5 23.09 -28.49 4.92
C ARG A 5 22.68 -27.13 4.36
N CYS A 6 22.43 -26.15 5.22
CA CYS A 6 21.87 -24.85 4.79
C CYS A 6 22.66 -23.63 5.28
N ASN A 7 23.80 -23.85 5.93
CA ASN A 7 24.70 -22.84 6.48
C ASN A 7 24.09 -21.88 7.53
N TRP A 8 22.90 -22.18 8.05
CA TRP A 8 22.22 -21.39 9.08
C TRP A 8 22.93 -21.54 10.44
N GLN A 9 23.13 -20.42 11.14
CA GLN A 9 23.67 -20.42 12.51
C GLN A 9 22.57 -20.76 13.52
N ASN A 10 22.74 -21.88 14.20
CA ASN A 10 21.85 -22.37 15.25
C ASN A 10 22.48 -22.18 16.62
N HIS A 11 21.65 -21.97 17.65
CA HIS A 11 22.07 -22.01 19.03
C HIS A 11 22.64 -23.39 19.40
N ALA A 12 23.63 -23.44 20.30
CA ALA A 12 24.33 -24.68 20.64
C ALA A 12 23.44 -25.73 21.34
N SER A 13 22.31 -25.32 21.92
CA SER A 13 21.34 -26.20 22.57
C SER A 13 20.39 -26.92 21.60
N TYR A 14 20.40 -26.57 20.31
CA TYR A 14 19.51 -27.21 19.33
C TYR A 14 20.10 -28.50 18.77
N THR A 15 19.31 -29.58 18.81
CA THR A 15 19.65 -30.87 18.21
C THR A 15 19.23 -30.96 16.73
N GLN A 16 18.47 -29.97 16.24
CA GLN A 16 18.01 -29.85 14.85
C GLN A 16 18.16 -28.42 14.37
N CYS A 17 18.46 -28.24 13.08
CA CYS A 17 18.59 -26.92 12.49
C CYS A 17 17.23 -26.21 12.49
N PHE A 18 17.16 -25.01 13.05
CA PHE A 18 15.96 -24.17 13.05
C PHE A 18 15.42 -23.94 11.63
N SER A 19 16.31 -23.68 10.67
CA SER A 19 15.94 -23.40 9.28
C SER A 19 15.48 -24.64 8.50
N CYS A 20 16.31 -25.70 8.41
CA CYS A 20 16.03 -26.85 7.55
C CYS A 20 15.72 -28.17 8.29
N GLN A 21 15.63 -28.15 9.62
CA GLN A 21 15.41 -29.30 10.51
C GLN A 21 16.41 -30.46 10.37
N ALA A 22 17.52 -30.28 9.63
CA ALA A 22 18.59 -31.26 9.58
C ALA A 22 19.16 -31.49 10.99
N PRO A 23 19.45 -32.74 11.39
CA PRO A 23 20.09 -33.02 12.68
C PRO A 23 21.42 -32.28 12.76
N LEU A 24 21.64 -31.64 13.90
CA LEU A 24 22.83 -30.89 14.18
C LEU A 24 23.78 -31.76 15.01
N PRO A 25 25.09 -31.79 14.70
CA PRO A 25 26.06 -32.56 15.49
C PRO A 25 26.14 -31.97 16.89
N VAL A 26 25.52 -32.63 17.87
CA VAL A 26 25.51 -32.17 19.27
C VAL A 26 26.94 -32.21 19.77
N ALA A 27 27.52 -31.04 20.06
CA ALA A 27 28.94 -30.85 20.36
C ALA A 27 29.41 -31.44 21.71
N GLY A 28 28.69 -32.42 22.28
CA GLY A 28 28.97 -32.99 23.59
C GLY A 28 28.84 -34.52 23.70
N ALA A 29 28.63 -35.25 22.61
CA ALA A 29 28.43 -36.70 22.67
C ALA A 29 29.71 -37.53 22.41
N GLN A 30 30.87 -36.91 22.22
CA GLN A 30 32.12 -37.63 22.03
C GLN A 30 33.21 -37.07 22.95
N ALA A 31 33.85 -38.00 23.67
CA ALA A 31 34.98 -37.87 24.60
C ALA A 31 34.67 -37.39 26.03
N GLY A 32 34.57 -38.36 26.96
CA GLY A 32 34.88 -38.09 28.38
C GLY A 32 34.00 -38.73 29.45
N ALA A 33 33.51 -39.97 29.30
CA ALA A 33 32.92 -40.67 30.45
C ALA A 33 34.02 -41.38 31.26
N ALA A 34 34.49 -40.73 32.33
CA ALA A 34 35.13 -41.43 33.44
C ALA A 34 34.08 -42.29 34.16
N PRO A 35 34.40 -43.51 34.62
CA PRO A 35 33.43 -44.39 35.26
C PRO A 35 33.06 -43.85 36.65
N ALA A 36 31.82 -43.37 36.81
CA ALA A 36 31.22 -43.17 38.12
C ALA A 36 30.69 -44.52 38.62
N PRO A 37 31.04 -44.96 39.84
CA PRO A 37 30.48 -46.17 40.42
C PRO A 37 29.12 -45.84 41.04
N PHE A 38 28.12 -46.68 40.79
CA PHE A 38 26.77 -46.69 41.40
C PHE A 38 25.77 -45.62 40.89
N GLY A 39 25.27 -45.84 39.67
CA GLY A 39 24.00 -45.26 39.21
C GLY A 39 23.29 -46.26 38.30
N PHE A 40 22.04 -46.62 38.60
CA PHE A 40 21.25 -47.52 37.77
C PHE A 40 21.17 -46.98 36.33
N PRO A 41 21.44 -47.80 35.30
CA PRO A 41 21.45 -47.34 33.91
C PRO A 41 20.05 -46.88 33.52
N THR A 42 19.88 -45.57 33.37
CA THR A 42 18.70 -45.04 32.68
C THR A 42 18.88 -45.38 31.19
N PRO A 43 17.96 -46.12 30.54
CA PRO A 43 18.11 -46.47 29.13
C PRO A 43 18.28 -45.20 28.31
N ALA A 44 19.43 -45.09 27.63
CA ALA A 44 19.64 -44.01 26.68
C ALA A 44 18.47 -44.03 25.66
N PRO A 45 17.80 -42.90 25.41
CA PRO A 45 16.72 -42.87 24.45
C PRO A 45 17.24 -43.34 23.11
N ALA A 46 16.63 -44.41 22.58
CA ALA A 46 17.05 -45.02 21.33
C ALA A 46 17.15 -43.93 20.24
N PRO A 47 18.27 -43.88 19.47
CA PRO A 47 18.43 -42.90 18.41
C PRO A 47 17.24 -43.03 17.46
N ARG A 48 16.49 -41.93 17.27
CA ARG A 48 15.39 -41.91 16.30
C ARG A 48 15.99 -42.24 14.92
N PRO A 49 15.47 -43.27 14.23
CA PRO A 49 15.95 -43.59 12.90
C PRO A 49 15.81 -42.38 11.99
N ALA A 50 16.88 -42.07 11.25
CA ALA A 50 16.84 -41.03 10.24
C ALA A 50 15.73 -41.37 9.22
N PRO A 51 14.96 -40.37 8.74
CA PRO A 51 13.90 -40.62 7.77
C PRO A 51 14.49 -41.28 6.51
N ALA A 52 13.88 -42.39 6.08
CA ALA A 52 14.36 -43.17 4.95
C ALA A 52 14.45 -42.29 3.67
N PRO A 53 15.49 -42.46 2.83
CA PRO A 53 15.69 -41.68 1.59
C PRO A 53 14.48 -41.68 0.64
N SER A 54 13.65 -42.74 0.68
CA SER A 54 12.43 -42.87 -0.12
C SER A 54 11.41 -41.77 0.12
N HIS A 55 11.34 -41.21 1.34
CA HIS A 55 10.37 -40.16 1.67
C HIS A 55 10.69 -38.82 1.00
N GLN A 56 11.97 -38.52 0.74
CA GLN A 56 12.35 -37.29 0.04
C GLN A 56 12.03 -37.37 -1.45
N ALA A 57 12.19 -38.56 -2.06
CA ALA A 57 11.85 -38.76 -3.47
C ALA A 57 10.34 -38.57 -3.72
N GLU A 58 9.48 -39.09 -2.83
CA GLU A 58 8.01 -38.94 -2.93
C GLU A 58 7.58 -37.46 -2.82
N LEU A 59 8.22 -36.69 -1.94
CA LEU A 59 7.93 -35.25 -1.79
C LEU A 59 8.35 -34.44 -3.03
N VAL A 60 9.48 -34.79 -3.65
CA VAL A 60 9.98 -34.12 -4.86
C VAL A 60 9.07 -34.37 -6.07
N GLU A 61 8.47 -35.55 -6.15
CA GLU A 61 7.52 -35.88 -7.22
C GLU A 61 6.18 -35.15 -7.04
N VAL A 62 5.71 -34.99 -5.80
CA VAL A 62 4.42 -34.34 -5.51
C VAL A 62 4.52 -32.82 -5.56
N PHE A 63 5.58 -32.23 -5.00
CA PHE A 63 5.75 -30.79 -4.89
C PHE A 63 6.72 -30.25 -5.95
N PRO A 64 6.22 -29.48 -6.93
CA PRO A 64 7.07 -28.90 -7.96
C PRO A 64 8.13 -27.97 -7.35
N GLY A 65 9.34 -28.02 -7.90
CA GLY A 65 10.45 -27.18 -7.47
C GLY A 65 10.19 -25.68 -7.61
N THR A 66 10.94 -24.88 -6.85
CA THR A 66 10.78 -23.42 -6.77
C THR A 66 10.85 -22.72 -8.12
N LEU A 67 11.71 -23.18 -9.04
CA LEU A 67 11.83 -22.61 -10.39
C LEU A 67 10.56 -22.81 -11.24
N ALA A 68 9.92 -23.98 -11.16
CA ALA A 68 8.67 -24.23 -11.85
C ALA A 68 7.56 -23.31 -11.30
N ARG A 69 7.48 -23.16 -9.97
CA ARG A 69 6.54 -22.24 -9.31
C ARG A 69 6.76 -20.78 -9.70
N LEU A 70 8.02 -20.35 -9.82
CA LEU A 70 8.40 -19.02 -10.27
C LEU A 70 8.03 -18.80 -11.73
N GLY A 71 8.36 -19.75 -12.62
CA GLY A 71 8.02 -19.71 -14.04
C GLY A 71 6.51 -19.61 -14.26
N ALA A 72 5.70 -20.40 -13.56
CA ALA A 72 4.24 -20.30 -13.65
C ALA A 72 3.74 -18.94 -13.16
N THR A 73 4.30 -18.40 -12.09
CA THR A 73 3.92 -17.08 -11.57
C THR A 73 4.29 -15.96 -12.53
N LEU A 74 5.42 -16.07 -13.23
CA LEU A 74 5.83 -15.11 -14.26
C LEU A 74 4.87 -15.14 -15.45
N ILE A 75 4.53 -16.33 -15.97
CA ILE A 75 3.58 -16.49 -17.07
C ILE A 75 2.20 -15.96 -16.69
N ASP A 76 1.68 -16.37 -15.53
CA ASP A 76 0.39 -15.90 -15.03
C ASP A 76 0.40 -14.39 -14.81
N GLY A 77 1.49 -13.83 -14.29
CA GLY A 77 1.67 -12.39 -14.08
C GLY A 77 1.68 -11.60 -15.39
N LEU A 78 2.34 -12.12 -16.43
CA LEU A 78 2.34 -11.51 -17.75
C LEU A 78 0.92 -11.49 -18.35
N ILE A 79 0.17 -12.59 -18.24
CA ILE A 79 -1.23 -12.64 -18.69
C ILE A 79 -2.09 -11.65 -17.91
N MET A 80 -1.94 -11.61 -16.59
CA MET A 80 -2.64 -10.65 -15.72
C MET A 80 -2.26 -9.20 -15.99
N LEU A 81 -1.12 -8.92 -16.63
CA LEU A 81 -0.73 -7.59 -17.05
C LEU A 81 -1.30 -7.26 -18.44
N LEU A 82 -1.11 -8.17 -19.40
CA LEU A 82 -1.50 -7.97 -20.79
C LEU A 82 -3.02 -7.91 -20.96
N VAL A 83 -3.79 -8.71 -20.22
CA VAL A 83 -5.25 -8.72 -20.32
C VAL A 83 -5.87 -7.37 -19.90
N PRO A 84 -5.58 -6.82 -18.71
CA PRO A 84 -6.05 -5.47 -18.35
C PRO A 84 -5.55 -4.38 -19.29
N ILE A 85 -4.29 -4.44 -19.77
CA ILE A 85 -3.80 -3.48 -20.76
C ILE A 85 -4.65 -3.54 -22.03
N ALA A 86 -4.90 -4.75 -22.56
CA ALA A 86 -5.75 -4.92 -23.73
C ALA A 86 -7.18 -4.43 -23.50
N MET A 87 -7.75 -4.65 -22.30
CA MET A 87 -9.07 -4.17 -21.93
C MET A 87 -9.13 -2.64 -21.78
N VAL A 88 -8.10 -2.03 -21.19
CA VAL A 88 -7.99 -0.56 -21.09
C VAL A 88 -7.84 0.04 -22.48
N LEU A 89 -6.99 -0.53 -23.35
CA LEU A 89 -6.86 -0.09 -24.73
C LEU A 89 -8.19 -0.22 -25.47
N ALA A 90 -8.88 -1.36 -25.35
CA ALA A 90 -10.20 -1.56 -25.93
C ALA A 90 -11.21 -0.52 -25.42
N TRP A 91 -11.19 -0.21 -24.12
CA TRP A 91 -12.03 0.84 -23.54
C TRP A 91 -11.67 2.24 -24.07
N VAL A 92 -10.38 2.58 -24.20
CA VAL A 92 -9.94 3.86 -24.78
C VAL A 92 -10.43 4.02 -26.21
N PHE A 93 -10.34 2.97 -27.03
CA PHE A 93 -10.85 3.01 -28.41
C PHE A 93 -12.37 3.01 -28.49
N ALA A 94 -13.06 2.41 -27.53
CA ALA A 94 -14.52 2.40 -27.46
C ALA A 94 -15.12 3.59 -26.71
N ARG A 95 -14.30 4.49 -26.15
CA ARG A 95 -14.74 5.56 -25.24
C ARG A 95 -15.80 6.47 -25.83
N ALA A 96 -15.63 6.88 -27.09
CA ALA A 96 -16.62 7.74 -27.78
C ALA A 96 -18.01 7.09 -27.88
N ALA A 97 -18.09 5.75 -27.89
CA ALA A 97 -19.37 5.02 -27.89
C ALA A 97 -19.98 4.94 -26.47
N PHE A 98 -19.14 4.98 -25.42
CA PHE A 98 -19.57 4.91 -24.02
C PHE A 98 -19.95 6.26 -23.41
N ASP A 99 -19.43 7.37 -23.95
CA ASP A 99 -19.79 8.73 -23.52
C ASP A 99 -21.29 9.05 -23.75
N ALA A 100 -21.98 8.27 -24.59
CA ALA A 100 -23.43 8.34 -24.79
C ALA A 100 -24.25 7.71 -23.64
N ALA A 101 -23.64 6.93 -22.75
CA ALA A 101 -24.32 6.22 -21.65
C ALA A 101 -23.43 6.03 -20.41
N PRO A 102 -23.03 7.12 -19.72
CA PRO A 102 -22.07 7.08 -18.62
C PRO A 102 -22.51 6.19 -17.45
N ASN A 103 -23.81 6.12 -17.16
CA ASN A 103 -24.34 5.38 -16.01
C ASN A 103 -24.20 3.85 -16.12
N ALA A 104 -24.03 3.31 -17.33
CA ALA A 104 -23.85 1.86 -17.57
C ALA A 104 -22.37 1.48 -17.80
N ALA A 105 -21.55 2.42 -18.29
CA ALA A 105 -20.16 2.15 -18.67
C ALA A 105 -19.26 1.85 -17.46
N TYR A 106 -19.41 2.60 -16.36
CA TYR A 106 -18.59 2.42 -15.16
C TYR A 106 -18.79 1.10 -14.42
N PRO A 107 -20.02 0.66 -14.09
CA PRO A 107 -20.21 -0.63 -13.42
C PRO A 107 -19.78 -1.80 -14.31
N GLY A 108 -19.98 -1.70 -15.63
CA GLY A 108 -19.48 -2.69 -16.58
C GLY A 108 -17.95 -2.78 -16.60
N ALA A 109 -17.26 -1.64 -16.67
CA ALA A 109 -15.80 -1.58 -16.62
C ALA A 109 -15.23 -2.11 -15.30
N LEU A 110 -15.87 -1.77 -14.17
CA LEU A 110 -15.48 -2.28 -12.85
C LEU A 110 -15.67 -3.80 -12.76
N ALA A 111 -16.82 -4.32 -13.19
CA ALA A 111 -17.09 -5.76 -13.19
C ALA A 111 -16.08 -6.52 -14.06
N LEU A 112 -15.76 -5.98 -15.24
CA LEU A 112 -14.75 -6.51 -16.15
C LEU A 112 -13.33 -6.47 -15.54
N ALA A 113 -12.97 -5.38 -14.87
CA ALA A 113 -11.68 -5.26 -14.19
C ALA A 113 -11.56 -6.27 -13.03
N VAL A 114 -12.61 -6.42 -12.23
CA VAL A 114 -12.68 -7.43 -11.16
C VAL A 114 -12.59 -8.84 -11.74
N LEU A 115 -13.32 -9.14 -12.82
CA LEU A 115 -13.27 -10.45 -13.47
C LEU A 115 -11.89 -10.73 -14.06
N GLY A 116 -11.25 -9.74 -14.70
CA GLY A 116 -9.89 -9.85 -15.21
C GLY A 116 -8.87 -10.11 -14.09
N LEU A 117 -8.94 -9.32 -13.01
CA LEU A 117 -8.08 -9.45 -11.83
C LEU A 117 -8.19 -10.84 -11.19
N PHE A 118 -9.41 -11.39 -11.08
CA PHE A 118 -9.65 -12.68 -10.44
C PHE A 118 -9.70 -13.87 -11.40
N SER A 119 -9.48 -13.66 -12.70
CA SER A 119 -9.57 -14.72 -13.71
C SER A 119 -8.65 -15.92 -13.43
N PRO A 120 -7.40 -15.78 -12.94
CA PRO A 120 -6.56 -16.96 -12.65
C PRO A 120 -7.07 -17.73 -11.43
N ALA A 121 -7.70 -17.05 -10.48
CA ALA A 121 -8.35 -17.69 -9.34
C ALA A 121 -9.54 -18.53 -9.79
N LEU A 122 -10.36 -18.00 -10.70
CA LEU A 122 -11.48 -18.73 -11.26
C LEU A 122 -10.99 -19.96 -12.07
N MET A 123 -9.90 -19.82 -12.82
CA MET A 123 -9.28 -20.94 -13.56
C MET A 123 -8.71 -22.02 -12.64
N ASP A 124 -8.13 -21.65 -11.49
CA ASP A 124 -7.68 -22.58 -10.46
C ASP A 124 -8.86 -23.33 -9.81
N ALA A 125 -10.04 -22.69 -9.69
CA ALA A 125 -11.23 -23.30 -9.10
C ALA A 125 -11.99 -24.22 -10.08
N MET A 126 -12.16 -23.77 -11.32
CA MET A 126 -12.96 -24.47 -12.33
C MET A 126 -12.15 -25.49 -13.14
N GLY A 127 -10.84 -25.32 -13.23
CA GLY A 127 -9.99 -26.07 -14.15
C GLY A 127 -8.76 -26.72 -13.49
N PRO A 128 -7.83 -27.23 -14.31
CA PRO A 128 -6.58 -27.81 -13.82
C PRO A 128 -5.55 -26.78 -13.31
N GLY A 129 -5.91 -25.49 -13.27
CA GLY A 129 -5.02 -24.40 -12.86
C GLY A 129 -5.08 -23.20 -13.80
N SER A 130 -4.35 -22.14 -13.47
CA SER A 130 -4.03 -21.02 -14.37
C SER A 130 -3.14 -21.45 -15.56
N PRO A 131 -3.05 -20.66 -16.64
CA PRO A 131 -2.31 -21.04 -17.85
C PRO A 131 -0.84 -21.38 -17.58
N GLY A 132 -0.13 -20.59 -16.76
CA GLY A 132 1.26 -20.84 -16.40
C GLY A 132 1.43 -22.15 -15.61
N LYS A 133 0.48 -22.47 -14.72
CA LYS A 133 0.51 -23.74 -13.98
C LYS A 133 0.25 -24.93 -14.90
N ARG A 134 -0.70 -24.82 -15.82
CA ARG A 134 -0.99 -25.87 -16.82
C ARG A 134 0.23 -26.15 -17.70
N LEU A 135 0.87 -25.10 -18.20
CA LEU A 135 2.05 -25.19 -19.06
C LEU A 135 3.22 -25.91 -18.38
N LEU A 136 3.35 -25.76 -17.07
CA LEU A 136 4.42 -26.38 -16.28
C LEU A 136 3.98 -27.65 -15.54
N GLY A 137 2.84 -28.25 -15.90
CA GLY A 137 2.39 -29.52 -15.31
C GLY A 137 2.07 -29.42 -13.82
N MET A 138 1.52 -28.29 -13.38
CA MET A 138 1.16 -28.05 -11.99
C MET A 138 -0.33 -27.78 -11.84
N ARG A 139 -0.87 -28.06 -10.66
CA ARG A 139 -2.23 -27.70 -10.26
C ARG A 139 -2.29 -27.29 -8.80
N VAL A 140 -3.40 -26.67 -8.41
CA VAL A 140 -3.70 -26.37 -7.01
C VAL A 140 -4.63 -27.44 -6.47
N ALA A 141 -4.28 -28.00 -5.31
CA ALA A 141 -5.07 -29.00 -4.61
C ALA A 141 -5.28 -28.63 -3.14
N THR A 142 -6.33 -29.14 -2.51
CA THR A 142 -6.55 -29.08 -1.05
C THR A 142 -5.73 -30.17 -0.36
N ALA A 143 -5.78 -30.22 0.99
CA ALA A 143 -5.17 -31.30 1.76
C ALA A 143 -5.72 -32.70 1.40
N THR A 144 -6.95 -32.80 0.88
CA THR A 144 -7.57 -34.04 0.41
C THR A 144 -7.16 -34.41 -1.02
N GLY A 145 -6.40 -33.55 -1.71
CA GLY A 145 -6.03 -33.69 -3.13
C GLY A 145 -7.09 -33.15 -4.10
N GLU A 146 -8.23 -32.67 -3.60
CA GLU A 146 -9.32 -32.12 -4.40
C GLU A 146 -9.00 -30.72 -4.93
N ARG A 147 -9.77 -30.25 -5.90
CA ARG A 147 -9.64 -28.88 -6.40
C ARG A 147 -10.14 -27.88 -5.35
N PRO A 148 -9.51 -26.69 -5.22
CA PRO A 148 -10.05 -25.65 -4.36
C PRO A 148 -11.38 -25.14 -4.92
N GLY A 149 -12.38 -24.94 -4.06
CA GLY A 149 -13.61 -24.24 -4.45
C GLY A 149 -13.35 -22.76 -4.81
N VAL A 150 -14.31 -22.13 -5.49
CA VAL A 150 -14.20 -20.74 -5.97
C VAL A 150 -13.79 -19.78 -4.87
N VAL A 151 -14.47 -19.79 -3.71
CA VAL A 151 -14.17 -18.90 -2.58
C VAL A 151 -12.72 -19.07 -2.09
N ARG A 152 -12.28 -20.32 -1.93
CA ARG A 152 -10.91 -20.62 -1.47
C ARG A 152 -9.86 -20.17 -2.49
N SER A 153 -10.14 -20.34 -3.77
CA SER A 153 -9.25 -19.90 -4.84
C SER A 153 -9.18 -18.37 -4.94
N MET A 154 -10.32 -17.69 -4.86
CA MET A 154 -10.41 -16.22 -4.84
C MET A 154 -9.64 -15.64 -3.66
N LEU A 155 -9.83 -16.20 -2.46
CA LEU A 155 -9.07 -15.79 -1.27
C LEU A 155 -7.57 -16.03 -1.44
N ARG A 156 -7.18 -17.21 -1.96
CA ARG A 156 -5.76 -17.52 -2.22
C ARG A 156 -5.14 -16.49 -3.16
N HIS A 157 -5.86 -16.13 -4.21
CA HIS A 157 -5.42 -15.16 -5.20
C HIS A 157 -5.35 -13.75 -4.61
N PHE A 158 -6.39 -13.31 -3.90
CA PHE A 158 -6.39 -12.05 -3.16
C PHE A 158 -5.17 -11.96 -2.25
N LEU A 159 -4.95 -12.94 -1.37
CA LEU A 159 -3.77 -12.98 -0.49
C LEU A 159 -2.46 -13.00 -1.27
N LYS A 160 -2.39 -13.72 -2.39
CA LYS A 160 -1.19 -13.73 -3.24
C LYS A 160 -0.89 -12.32 -3.75
N TYR A 161 -1.86 -11.59 -4.29
CA TYR A 161 -1.56 -10.29 -4.92
C TYR A 161 -1.65 -9.11 -3.96
N THR A 162 -2.61 -9.03 -3.03
CA THR A 162 -2.67 -7.88 -2.11
C THR A 162 -1.56 -7.91 -1.07
N LEU A 163 -1.31 -9.06 -0.44
CA LEU A 163 -0.24 -9.17 0.55
C LEU A 163 1.14 -9.26 -0.11
N THR A 164 1.29 -10.03 -1.19
CA THR A 164 2.61 -10.10 -1.85
C THR A 164 2.83 -8.86 -2.70
N LEU A 165 1.97 -8.45 -3.64
CA LEU A 165 2.27 -7.26 -4.45
C LEU A 165 2.28 -5.97 -3.60
N GLY A 166 1.28 -5.74 -2.76
CA GLY A 166 1.17 -4.50 -1.97
C GLY A 166 2.27 -4.32 -0.94
N LEU A 167 2.60 -5.38 -0.19
CA LEU A 167 3.60 -5.31 0.88
C LEU A 167 5.03 -5.55 0.35
N THR A 168 5.18 -6.36 -0.70
CA THR A 168 6.50 -6.69 -1.28
C THR A 168 6.98 -5.62 -2.26
N LEU A 169 6.12 -4.79 -2.90
CA LEU A 169 6.64 -3.62 -3.64
C LEU A 169 7.28 -2.59 -2.71
N ALA A 170 6.72 -2.41 -1.50
CA ALA A 170 7.23 -1.44 -0.55
C ALA A 170 8.55 -1.92 0.11
N ILE A 171 8.64 -3.21 0.47
CA ILE A 171 9.81 -3.77 1.17
C ILE A 171 10.08 -5.23 0.73
N PRO A 172 10.58 -5.45 -0.51
CA PRO A 172 10.57 -6.78 -1.13
C PRO A 172 11.43 -7.81 -0.40
N PHE A 173 12.63 -7.40 0.01
CA PHE A 173 13.63 -8.33 0.50
C PHE A 173 13.41 -8.75 1.96
N LEU A 174 13.12 -7.79 2.84
CA LEU A 174 12.94 -8.05 4.28
C LEU A 174 11.66 -8.85 4.52
N LEU A 175 10.57 -8.47 3.85
CA LEU A 175 9.30 -9.16 3.99
C LEU A 175 9.35 -10.57 3.43
N HIS A 176 9.96 -10.77 2.25
CA HIS A 176 10.10 -12.12 1.70
C HIS A 176 10.87 -13.03 2.66
N ARG A 177 11.94 -12.54 3.29
CA ARG A 177 12.69 -13.30 4.30
C ARG A 177 11.85 -13.62 5.54
N VAL A 178 11.09 -12.65 6.05
CA VAL A 178 10.19 -12.86 7.20
C VAL A 178 9.08 -13.85 6.87
N LEU A 179 8.45 -13.72 5.69
CA LEU A 179 7.41 -14.65 5.25
C LEU A 179 7.94 -16.05 5.03
N THR A 180 9.11 -16.22 4.41
CA THR A 180 9.73 -17.54 4.26
C THR A 180 10.16 -18.13 5.60
N ALA A 181 10.62 -17.31 6.56
CA ALA A 181 10.93 -17.77 7.92
C ALA A 181 9.68 -18.21 8.70
N LEU A 182 8.56 -17.52 8.50
CA LEU A 182 7.30 -17.75 9.23
C LEU A 182 6.43 -18.85 8.63
N PHE A 183 6.42 -18.96 7.30
CA PHE A 183 5.54 -19.87 6.55
C PHE A 183 6.30 -21.02 5.87
N GLY A 184 7.65 -21.00 5.92
CA GLY A 184 8.50 -22.01 5.28
C GLY A 184 8.50 -21.90 3.76
N GLU A 185 8.68 -23.02 3.08
CA GLU A 185 8.54 -23.10 1.61
C GLU A 185 7.07 -23.01 1.15
N ARG A 186 6.12 -23.00 2.09
CA ARG A 186 4.71 -22.77 1.82
C ARG A 186 4.46 -21.27 1.80
N GLY A 187 4.03 -20.75 0.65
CA GLY A 187 3.55 -19.38 0.56
C GLY A 187 2.41 -19.12 1.55
N LEU A 188 2.39 -17.93 2.16
CA LEU A 188 1.36 -17.47 3.09
C LEU A 188 -0.07 -17.75 2.58
N HIS A 189 -0.31 -17.43 1.32
CA HIS A 189 -1.59 -17.61 0.64
C HIS A 189 -2.04 -19.09 0.59
N SER A 190 -1.11 -20.02 0.39
CA SER A 190 -1.36 -21.46 0.36
C SER A 190 -1.67 -21.99 1.76
N SER A 191 -0.89 -21.56 2.76
CA SER A 191 -1.08 -21.94 4.17
C SER A 191 -2.43 -21.48 4.73
N MET A 192 -2.85 -20.25 4.44
CA MET A 192 -4.11 -19.71 4.91
C MET A 192 -5.32 -20.38 4.26
N THR A 193 -5.21 -20.74 2.99
CA THR A 193 -6.33 -21.36 2.26
C THR A 193 -6.36 -22.88 2.37
N GLY A 194 -5.35 -23.50 2.99
CA GLY A 194 -5.23 -24.96 3.05
C GLY A 194 -5.06 -25.57 1.66
N THR A 195 -4.33 -24.88 0.78
CA THR A 195 -4.07 -25.31 -0.59
C THR A 195 -2.59 -25.56 -0.83
N PHE A 196 -2.30 -26.41 -1.80
CA PHE A 196 -0.99 -26.88 -2.17
C PHE A 196 -0.81 -26.78 -3.67
N VAL A 197 0.39 -26.39 -4.11
CA VAL A 197 0.77 -26.48 -5.52
C VAL A 197 1.45 -27.82 -5.69
N VAL A 198 0.83 -28.69 -6.46
CA VAL A 198 1.25 -30.08 -6.67
C VAL A 198 1.45 -30.35 -8.16
N ALA A 199 2.22 -31.37 -8.50
CA ALA A 199 2.30 -31.86 -9.87
C ALA A 199 0.89 -32.25 -10.36
N SER A 200 0.58 -31.97 -11.63
CA SER A 200 -0.72 -32.30 -12.22
C SER A 200 -0.99 -33.80 -12.26
N SER A 201 0.08 -34.60 -12.37
CA SER A 201 0.08 -36.06 -12.35
C SER A 201 -0.02 -36.68 -10.94
N ALA A 202 0.18 -35.90 -9.87
CA ALA A 202 0.18 -36.43 -8.52
C ALA A 202 -1.21 -36.97 -8.13
N SER A 203 -1.22 -38.22 -7.62
CA SER A 203 -2.44 -38.88 -7.15
C SER A 203 -2.93 -38.28 -5.82
N HIS A 204 -4.22 -38.42 -5.54
CA HIS A 204 -4.83 -37.92 -4.29
C HIS A 204 -4.14 -38.49 -3.04
N THR A 205 -3.78 -39.78 -3.08
CA THR A 205 -3.12 -40.47 -1.97
C THR A 205 -1.70 -39.97 -1.75
N ALA A 206 -0.93 -39.72 -2.81
CA ALA A 206 0.41 -39.13 -2.71
C ALA A 206 0.35 -37.70 -2.15
N ILE A 207 -0.64 -36.91 -2.58
CA ILE A 207 -0.87 -35.56 -2.04
C ILE A 207 -1.19 -35.61 -0.54
N GLN A 208 -2.11 -36.48 -0.11
CA GLN A 208 -2.48 -36.58 1.30
C GLN A 208 -1.29 -36.98 2.19
N LYS A 209 -0.49 -37.97 1.76
CA LYS A 209 0.74 -38.38 2.46
C LYS A 209 1.74 -37.24 2.55
N ALA A 210 2.02 -36.57 1.42
CA ALA A 210 2.95 -35.45 1.36
C ALA A 210 2.49 -34.27 2.25
N VAL A 211 1.20 -33.93 2.22
CA VAL A 211 0.63 -32.84 3.02
C VAL A 211 0.65 -33.14 4.51
N ALA A 212 0.43 -34.40 4.91
CA ALA A 212 0.47 -34.82 6.31
C ALA A 212 1.87 -34.65 6.94
N LEU A 213 2.92 -34.74 6.12
CA LEU A 213 4.31 -34.57 6.56
C LEU A 213 4.69 -33.09 6.72
N GLU A 214 4.07 -32.21 5.94
CA GLU A 214 4.38 -30.79 5.99
C GLU A 214 3.62 -30.10 7.15
N ARG A 215 4.35 -29.63 8.17
CA ARG A 215 3.79 -28.83 9.27
C ARG A 215 3.46 -27.43 8.79
N GLY A 216 2.21 -27.01 8.98
CA GLY A 216 1.77 -25.64 8.70
C GLY A 216 2.01 -24.71 9.90
N PRO A 217 2.04 -23.39 9.68
CA PRO A 217 2.08 -22.43 10.77
C PRO A 217 0.81 -22.53 11.62
N GLY A 218 0.98 -22.29 12.92
CA GLY A 218 -0.11 -22.31 13.89
C GLY A 218 -1.23 -21.32 13.54
N TRP A 219 -2.44 -21.63 14.00
CA TRP A 219 -3.65 -20.83 13.75
C TRP A 219 -3.49 -19.35 14.19
N PHE A 220 -2.74 -19.11 15.28
CA PHE A 220 -2.46 -17.77 15.81
C PHE A 220 -1.77 -16.86 14.78
N LEU A 221 -0.75 -17.38 14.10
CA LEU A 221 -0.02 -16.61 13.08
C LEU A 221 -0.92 -16.30 11.87
N LYS A 222 -1.78 -17.26 11.49
CA LYS A 222 -2.78 -17.03 10.42
C LYS A 222 -3.75 -15.91 10.82
N ALA A 223 -4.21 -15.89 12.08
CA ALA A 223 -5.12 -14.86 12.58
C ALA A 223 -4.48 -13.46 12.56
N MET A 224 -3.21 -13.33 12.99
CA MET A 224 -2.49 -12.06 12.94
C MET A 224 -2.34 -11.51 11.52
N VAL A 225 -2.04 -12.37 10.54
CA VAL A 225 -1.95 -11.94 9.13
C VAL A 225 -3.30 -11.44 8.63
N VAL A 226 -4.39 -12.15 8.92
CA VAL A 226 -5.75 -11.73 8.52
C VAL A 226 -6.08 -10.35 9.09
N LEU A 227 -5.84 -10.15 10.39
CA LEU A 227 -6.07 -8.88 11.07
C LEU A 227 -5.23 -7.74 10.48
N GLY A 228 -3.95 -7.99 10.20
CA GLY A 228 -3.07 -7.02 9.54
C GLY A 228 -3.54 -6.66 8.13
N ALA A 229 -3.96 -7.66 7.34
CA ALA A 229 -4.48 -7.46 5.99
C ALA A 229 -5.77 -6.63 5.98
N LEU A 230 -6.71 -6.95 6.89
CA LEU A 230 -7.96 -6.20 7.04
C LEU A 230 -7.69 -4.75 7.45
N SER A 231 -6.79 -4.52 8.40
CA SER A 231 -6.43 -3.17 8.85
C SER A 231 -5.83 -2.33 7.72
N ALA A 232 -4.91 -2.90 6.94
CA ALA A 232 -4.30 -2.22 5.79
C ALA A 232 -5.33 -1.92 4.69
N PHE A 233 -6.22 -2.87 4.39
CA PHE A 233 -7.30 -2.67 3.43
C PHE A 233 -8.26 -1.57 3.87
N SER A 234 -8.71 -1.57 5.12
CA SER A 234 -9.55 -0.50 5.69
C SER A 234 -8.87 0.87 5.61
N PHE A 235 -7.57 0.96 5.89
CA PHE A 235 -6.80 2.20 5.74
C PHE A 235 -6.74 2.67 4.29
N ALA A 236 -6.48 1.75 3.34
CA ALA A 236 -6.45 2.09 1.92
C ALA A 236 -7.81 2.58 1.40
N VAL A 237 -8.91 1.93 1.82
CA VAL A 237 -10.27 2.37 1.49
C VAL A 237 -10.55 3.76 2.08
N MET A 238 -10.15 4.01 3.32
CA MET A 238 -10.30 5.33 3.94
C MET A 238 -9.53 6.41 3.17
N VAL A 239 -8.29 6.15 2.76
CA VAL A 239 -7.49 7.07 1.94
C VAL A 239 -8.15 7.29 0.58
N ALA A 240 -8.59 6.22 -0.09
CA ALA A 240 -9.27 6.31 -1.38
C ALA A 240 -10.57 7.14 -1.27
N VAL A 241 -11.38 6.92 -0.23
CA VAL A 241 -12.59 7.72 0.04
C VAL A 241 -12.23 9.17 0.35
N ALA A 242 -11.18 9.43 1.14
CA ALA A 242 -10.75 10.78 1.46
C ALA A 242 -10.24 11.52 0.21
N LEU A 243 -9.52 10.85 -0.69
CA LEU A 243 -9.05 11.41 -1.96
C LEU A 243 -10.20 11.55 -2.97
N TRP A 244 -11.13 10.60 -3.01
CA TRP A 244 -12.32 10.65 -3.87
C TRP A 244 -13.22 11.81 -3.48
N ASN A 245 -13.45 12.00 -2.17
CA ASN A 245 -14.27 13.10 -1.65
C ASN A 245 -13.62 14.47 -1.84
N GLN A 246 -12.34 14.54 -2.26
CA GLN A 246 -11.71 15.80 -2.68
C GLN A 246 -11.99 16.15 -4.14
N GLY A 247 -12.46 15.19 -4.96
CA GLY A 247 -12.65 15.35 -6.41
C GLY A 247 -14.09 15.66 -6.87
N ASP A 248 -15.10 15.40 -6.04
CA ASP A 248 -16.53 15.49 -6.43
C ASP A 248 -17.21 16.82 -6.04
N GLU A 249 -16.47 17.89 -5.74
CA GLU A 249 -17.10 19.22 -5.81
C GLU A 249 -17.26 19.59 -7.30
N PRO A 250 -18.49 19.80 -7.81
CA PRO A 250 -18.72 20.12 -9.22
C PRO A 250 -17.83 21.29 -9.63
N ALA A 251 -17.24 21.20 -10.82
CA ALA A 251 -16.27 22.18 -11.33
C ALA A 251 -16.83 23.61 -11.18
N ASN A 252 -16.42 24.29 -10.11
CA ASN A 252 -16.85 25.64 -9.81
C ASN A 252 -15.83 26.58 -10.47
N PRO A 253 -16.18 27.26 -11.58
CA PRO A 253 -15.22 28.10 -12.30
C PRO A 253 -14.69 29.24 -11.42
N HIS A 254 -15.48 29.73 -10.47
CA HIS A 254 -15.07 30.77 -9.53
C HIS A 254 -13.96 30.28 -8.59
N ARG A 255 -13.95 28.99 -8.25
CA ARG A 255 -12.92 28.41 -7.38
C ARG A 255 -11.56 28.36 -8.06
N GLU A 256 -11.53 27.97 -9.33
CA GLU A 256 -10.28 27.97 -10.09
C GLU A 256 -9.76 29.40 -10.24
N GLN A 257 -10.66 30.37 -10.47
CA GLN A 257 -10.31 31.78 -10.50
C GLN A 257 -9.76 32.30 -9.16
N VAL A 258 -10.37 31.94 -8.02
CA VAL A 258 -9.82 32.23 -6.69
C VAL A 258 -8.45 31.58 -6.48
N ARG A 259 -8.23 30.37 -7.03
CA ARG A 259 -6.92 29.69 -6.97
C ARG A 259 -5.84 30.45 -7.76
N GLU A 260 -6.18 30.97 -8.93
CA GLU A 260 -5.26 31.79 -9.72
C GLU A 260 -4.99 33.15 -9.07
N LEU A 261 -6.02 33.80 -8.51
CA LEU A 261 -5.86 35.02 -7.72
C LEU A 261 -4.98 34.79 -6.47
N ASP A 262 -5.14 33.65 -5.78
CA ASP A 262 -4.29 33.30 -4.64
C ASP A 262 -2.82 33.15 -5.03
N LYS A 263 -2.53 32.52 -6.17
CA LYS A 263 -1.16 32.44 -6.70
C LYS A 263 -0.63 33.83 -7.04
N ALA A 264 -1.46 34.69 -7.66
CA ALA A 264 -1.10 36.06 -8.02
C ALA A 264 -0.82 36.95 -6.79
N ALA A 265 -1.43 36.68 -5.62
CA ALA A 265 -1.21 37.43 -4.39
C ALA A 265 0.16 37.16 -3.73
N ARG A 266 0.81 36.01 -4.02
CA ARG A 266 2.04 35.57 -3.33
C ARG A 266 3.20 36.58 -3.36
N PRO A 267 3.51 37.26 -4.48
CA PRO A 267 4.58 38.26 -4.50
C PRO A 267 4.31 39.42 -3.53
N VAL A 268 3.07 39.86 -3.39
CA VAL A 268 2.69 40.93 -2.43
C VAL A 268 2.92 40.47 -1.00
N LEU A 269 2.50 39.24 -0.66
CA LEU A 269 2.71 38.68 0.67
C LEU A 269 4.21 38.53 1.01
N GLN A 270 5.03 38.17 0.03
CA GLN A 270 6.49 38.11 0.21
C GLN A 270 7.10 39.50 0.47
N LEU A 271 6.60 40.55 -0.17
CA LEU A 271 7.04 41.92 0.10
C LEU A 271 6.68 42.36 1.53
N VAL A 272 5.46 42.05 1.98
CA VAL A 272 5.03 42.31 3.36
C VAL A 272 5.89 41.54 4.37
N GLU A 273 6.17 40.26 4.09
CA GLU A 273 7.02 39.43 4.95
C GLU A 273 8.46 39.94 5.00
N ASN A 274 9.03 40.36 3.86
CA ASN A 274 10.38 40.94 3.81
C ASN A 274 10.45 42.26 4.61
N HIS A 275 9.42 43.11 4.51
CA HIS A 275 9.32 44.33 5.31
C HIS A 275 9.22 44.04 6.81
N TYR A 276 8.42 43.04 7.20
CA TYR A 276 8.31 42.61 8.60
C TYR A 276 9.65 42.11 9.14
N ARG A 277 10.37 41.30 8.37
CA ARG A 277 11.69 40.76 8.76
C ARG A 277 12.76 41.85 8.88
N SER A 278 12.70 42.91 8.09
CA SER A 278 13.69 43.98 8.11
C SER A 278 13.41 45.05 9.16
N SER A 279 12.13 45.41 9.38
CA SER A 279 11.72 46.50 10.28
C SER A 279 11.26 46.03 11.65
N GLY A 280 10.90 44.75 11.80
CA GLY A 280 10.29 44.21 13.01
C GLY A 280 8.80 44.54 13.18
N GLY A 281 8.16 45.20 12.20
CA GLY A 281 6.74 45.56 12.21
C GLY A 281 6.07 45.38 10.86
N PHE A 282 4.73 45.34 10.84
CA PHE A 282 4.00 45.29 9.58
C PHE A 282 3.99 46.66 8.89
N PRO A 283 4.00 46.70 7.54
CA PRO A 283 4.02 47.96 6.82
C PRO A 283 2.74 48.76 7.06
N ALA A 284 2.89 50.08 7.20
CA ALA A 284 1.77 51.00 7.44
C ALA A 284 0.78 51.09 6.28
N ASN A 285 1.24 50.85 5.05
CA ASN A 285 0.45 50.91 3.83
C ASN A 285 1.20 50.22 2.66
N ALA A 286 0.57 50.15 1.49
CA ALA A 286 1.16 49.58 0.28
C ALA A 286 2.44 50.31 -0.19
N ALA A 287 2.54 51.62 0.01
CA ALA A 287 3.72 52.38 -0.40
C ALA A 287 4.98 51.98 0.39
N ALA A 288 4.83 51.57 1.65
CA ALA A 288 5.94 51.08 2.47
C ALA A 288 6.59 49.78 1.97
N ILE A 289 5.91 49.05 1.06
CA ILE A 289 6.44 47.87 0.37
C ILE A 289 6.71 48.13 -1.13
N GLY A 290 6.76 49.40 -1.54
CA GLY A 290 7.08 49.81 -2.91
C GLY A 290 5.91 49.78 -3.89
N ILE A 291 4.68 49.55 -3.42
CA ILE A 291 3.46 49.56 -4.26
C ILE A 291 2.78 50.92 -4.08
N THR A 292 3.06 51.84 -5.01
CA THR A 292 2.60 53.24 -4.98
C THR A 292 1.45 53.52 -5.93
N GLN A 293 1.27 52.69 -6.96
CA GLN A 293 0.25 52.86 -7.99
C GLN A 293 -0.58 51.59 -8.16
N ALA A 294 -1.86 51.73 -8.48
CA ALA A 294 -2.77 50.59 -8.69
C ALA A 294 -2.26 49.63 -9.78
N GLY A 295 -1.60 50.14 -10.82
CA GLY A 295 -1.02 49.33 -11.91
C GLY A 295 0.18 48.46 -11.51
N GLN A 296 0.68 48.58 -10.27
CA GLN A 296 1.75 47.72 -9.74
C GLN A 296 1.23 46.48 -9.01
N LEU A 297 -0.10 46.36 -8.85
CA LEU A 297 -0.71 45.17 -8.26
C LEU A 297 -0.66 44.00 -9.24
N PRO A 298 -0.58 42.75 -8.75
CA PRO A 298 -0.70 41.57 -9.59
C PRO A 298 -2.02 41.56 -10.37
N THR A 299 -1.99 40.99 -11.56
CA THR A 299 -3.17 40.86 -12.43
C THR A 299 -4.35 40.26 -11.67
N GLY A 300 -5.51 40.91 -11.77
CA GLY A 300 -6.74 40.48 -11.09
C GLY A 300 -7.05 41.22 -9.79
N PHE A 301 -6.18 42.12 -9.32
CA PHE A 301 -6.45 42.97 -8.16
C PHE A 301 -6.44 44.46 -8.52
N LYS A 302 -7.35 45.23 -7.92
CA LYS A 302 -7.47 46.69 -8.12
C LYS A 302 -7.02 47.52 -6.92
N ALA A 303 -7.06 46.96 -5.72
CA ALA A 303 -6.65 47.64 -4.50
C ALA A 303 -6.01 46.69 -3.49
N LEU A 304 -5.16 47.26 -2.64
CA LEU A 304 -4.44 46.58 -1.57
C LEU A 304 -4.53 47.43 -0.30
N THR A 305 -4.95 46.81 0.80
CA THR A 305 -4.94 47.40 2.13
C THR A 305 -4.15 46.51 3.07
N ILE A 306 -3.32 47.11 3.91
CA ILE A 306 -2.53 46.40 4.92
C ILE A 306 -2.83 47.02 6.27
N GLU A 307 -3.22 46.20 7.25
CA GLU A 307 -3.47 46.64 8.61
C GLU A 307 -2.18 46.51 9.44
N PRO A 308 -1.57 47.63 9.88
CA PRO A 308 -0.26 47.59 10.54
C PRO A 308 -0.29 46.92 11.92
N THR A 309 -1.45 46.88 12.57
CA THR A 309 -1.59 46.34 13.93
C THR A 309 -1.43 44.82 13.99
N ASN A 310 -1.94 44.11 12.98
CA ASN A 310 -2.04 42.65 12.97
C ASN A 310 -1.46 42.01 11.68
N GLY A 311 -1.03 42.83 10.71
CA GLY A 311 -0.46 42.37 9.46
C GLY A 311 -1.47 41.79 8.49
N VAL A 312 -2.76 42.03 8.68
CA VAL A 312 -3.80 41.55 7.76
C VAL A 312 -3.67 42.25 6.42
N VAL A 313 -3.58 41.47 5.36
CA VAL A 313 -3.48 41.95 3.98
C VAL A 313 -4.80 41.67 3.27
N ARG A 314 -5.46 42.72 2.81
CA ARG A 314 -6.73 42.64 2.06
C ARG A 314 -6.49 43.08 0.62
N LEU A 315 -6.76 42.17 -0.32
CA LEU A 315 -6.66 42.41 -1.75
C LEU A 315 -8.07 42.46 -2.36
N THR A 316 -8.39 43.54 -3.06
CA THR A 316 -9.69 43.74 -3.73
C THR A 316 -9.60 43.26 -5.16
N ILE A 317 -10.49 42.35 -5.54
CA ILE A 317 -10.53 41.75 -6.88
C ILE A 317 -10.98 42.80 -7.91
N ALA A 318 -10.25 42.89 -9.01
CA ALA A 318 -10.52 43.81 -10.10
C ALA A 318 -11.85 43.51 -10.79
N GLU A 319 -12.46 44.54 -11.37
CA GLU A 319 -13.63 44.38 -12.22
C GLU A 319 -13.29 43.58 -13.48
N GLY A 320 -14.21 42.71 -13.93
CA GLY A 320 -13.98 41.83 -15.08
C GLY A 320 -13.29 40.50 -14.76
N ALA A 321 -12.86 40.28 -13.51
CA ALA A 321 -12.38 38.98 -13.04
C ALA A 321 -13.54 38.00 -12.74
N GLY A 322 -14.58 37.99 -13.58
CA GLY A 322 -15.76 37.12 -13.45
C GLY A 322 -16.72 37.53 -12.34
N GLU A 323 -17.98 37.84 -12.67
CA GLU A 323 -19.06 37.84 -11.69
C GLU A 323 -19.20 36.43 -11.09
N PRO A 324 -19.35 36.24 -9.76
CA PRO A 324 -19.65 37.24 -8.74
C PRO A 324 -18.42 37.65 -7.89
N LEU A 325 -17.19 37.54 -8.40
CA LEU A 325 -15.96 37.83 -7.63
C LEU A 325 -15.51 39.30 -7.73
N SER A 326 -15.98 40.00 -8.76
CA SER A 326 -15.68 41.42 -9.00
C SER A 326 -15.92 42.28 -7.76
N GLY A 327 -14.91 43.04 -7.33
CA GLY A 327 -15.00 43.93 -6.17
C GLY A 327 -14.97 43.25 -4.80
N LYS A 328 -14.92 41.91 -4.75
CA LYS A 328 -14.80 41.15 -3.49
C LYS A 328 -13.37 41.07 -2.99
N HIS A 329 -13.15 40.50 -1.81
CA HIS A 329 -11.87 40.55 -1.13
C HIS A 329 -11.28 39.16 -0.85
N LEU A 330 -9.99 39.02 -1.08
CA LEU A 330 -9.17 37.97 -0.47
C LEU A 330 -8.39 38.57 0.70
N VAL A 331 -8.50 37.92 1.84
CA VAL A 331 -7.90 38.35 3.10
C VAL A 331 -6.85 37.35 3.56
N TYR A 332 -5.66 37.85 3.84
CA TYR A 332 -4.51 37.06 4.27
C TYR A 332 -4.11 37.46 5.68
N MET A 333 -4.15 36.48 6.58
CA MET A 333 -3.79 36.67 7.98
C MET A 333 -2.48 35.95 8.30
N PRO A 334 -1.45 36.65 8.83
CA PRO A 334 -0.21 35.99 9.19
C PRO A 334 -0.40 35.21 10.50
N THR A 335 0.07 33.97 10.55
CA THR A 335 0.13 33.21 11.80
C THR A 335 1.46 33.47 12.49
N MET A 336 1.44 34.02 13.70
CA MET A 336 2.66 34.29 14.46
C MET A 336 3.12 33.04 15.20
N LYS A 337 4.40 32.66 15.06
CA LYS A 337 5.02 31.56 15.79
C LYS A 337 6.00 32.12 16.82
N LYS A 338 5.79 31.81 18.10
CA LYS A 338 6.76 32.12 19.15
C LYS A 338 7.89 31.08 19.13
N ARG A 339 9.12 31.52 18.87
CA ARG A 339 10.33 30.67 18.95
C ARG A 339 11.38 31.37 19.81
N LYS A 340 11.77 30.76 20.93
CA LYS A 340 12.82 31.27 21.84
C LYS A 340 12.62 32.75 22.26
N GLY A 341 11.39 33.15 22.55
CA GLY A 341 11.08 34.53 22.97
C GLY A 341 10.97 35.56 21.84
N GLN A 342 11.23 35.17 20.59
CA GLN A 342 10.95 36.01 19.41
C GLN A 342 9.67 35.54 18.70
N SER A 343 8.85 36.50 18.27
CA SER A 343 7.66 36.24 17.45
C SER A 343 8.04 36.33 15.98
N ASP A 344 8.08 35.19 15.32
CA ASP A 344 8.40 35.09 13.89
C ASP A 344 7.13 34.88 13.06
N LEU A 345 7.16 35.33 11.81
CA LEU A 345 6.05 35.17 10.89
C LEU A 345 6.01 33.71 10.41
N GLY A 346 4.88 33.05 10.62
CA GLY A 346 4.64 31.66 10.28
C GLY A 346 4.10 31.48 8.87
N LYS A 347 2.90 30.93 8.75
CA LYS A 347 2.19 30.76 7.47
C LYS A 347 1.12 31.83 7.30
N TRP A 348 0.83 32.22 6.07
CA TRP A 348 -0.35 33.01 5.75
C TRP A 348 -1.58 32.11 5.68
N GLN A 349 -2.66 32.52 6.33
CA GLN A 349 -3.98 31.92 6.20
C GLN A 349 -4.81 32.77 5.25
N CYS A 350 -5.31 32.15 4.17
CA CYS A 350 -6.18 32.82 3.20
C CYS A 350 -7.66 32.59 3.56
N GLY A 351 -8.46 33.65 3.45
CA GLY A 351 -9.89 33.67 3.69
C GLY A 351 -10.58 34.76 2.87
N SER A 352 -11.90 34.88 3.01
CA SER A 352 -12.69 35.98 2.50
C SER A 352 -13.92 36.16 3.39
N ASP A 353 -14.37 37.40 3.56
CA ASP A 353 -15.57 37.76 4.29
C ASP A 353 -16.80 37.98 3.39
N ASP A 354 -16.61 38.13 2.07
CA ASP A 354 -17.67 38.46 1.12
C ASP A 354 -17.80 37.48 -0.07
N ILE A 355 -16.88 36.53 -0.20
CA ILE A 355 -16.97 35.42 -1.17
C ILE A 355 -17.60 34.20 -0.47
N ALA A 356 -18.67 33.66 -1.07
CA ALA A 356 -19.33 32.46 -0.58
C ALA A 356 -18.34 31.28 -0.46
N ARG A 357 -18.47 30.49 0.61
CA ARG A 357 -17.47 29.48 1.00
C ARG A 357 -17.25 28.41 -0.08
N GLU A 358 -18.30 28.08 -0.82
CA GLU A 358 -18.30 27.15 -1.96
C GLU A 358 -17.47 27.65 -3.15
N ASN A 359 -17.35 28.97 -3.32
CA ASN A 359 -16.55 29.63 -4.35
C ASN A 359 -15.08 29.80 -3.93
N LEU A 360 -14.77 29.67 -2.63
CA LEU A 360 -13.40 29.71 -2.14
C LEU A 360 -12.67 28.37 -2.38
N SER A 361 -11.40 28.47 -2.77
CA SER A 361 -10.49 27.32 -2.83
C SER A 361 -10.26 26.76 -1.44
N PHE A 362 -9.96 25.46 -1.32
CA PHE A 362 -9.78 24.82 0.00
C PHE A 362 -8.71 25.51 0.87
N GLY A 363 -7.63 26.01 0.26
CA GLY A 363 -6.59 26.79 0.94
C GLY A 363 -7.02 28.19 1.40
N CYS A 364 -8.13 28.71 0.86
CA CYS A 364 -8.68 30.04 1.15
C CYS A 364 -9.99 29.99 1.95
N ARG A 365 -10.28 28.90 2.67
CA ARG A 365 -11.49 28.76 3.52
C ARG A 365 -11.23 29.03 5.00
N HIS A 366 -10.14 29.71 5.35
CA HIS A 366 -9.86 30.04 6.76
C HIS A 366 -10.83 31.13 7.24
N ALA A 367 -11.22 31.05 8.51
CA ALA A 367 -12.06 32.07 9.11
C ALA A 367 -11.28 33.39 9.20
N VAL A 368 -11.84 34.45 8.63
CA VAL A 368 -11.29 35.80 8.74
C VAL A 368 -11.81 36.40 10.05
N ALA A 369 -10.91 36.74 10.97
CA ALA A 369 -11.31 37.39 12.22
C ALA A 369 -11.89 38.77 11.89
N GLY A 370 -13.16 39.01 12.25
CA GLY A 370 -13.88 40.26 11.94
C GLY A 370 -15.02 40.12 10.94
N ALA A 371 -15.22 38.95 10.32
CA ALA A 371 -16.46 38.65 9.60
C ALA A 371 -17.59 38.54 10.64
N ALA A 372 -18.43 39.58 10.72
CA ALA A 372 -19.67 39.54 11.50
C ALA A 372 -20.50 38.32 11.02
N LYS A 373 -20.94 37.49 11.98
CA LYS A 373 -21.82 36.35 11.72
C LYS A 373 -23.20 36.78 11.24
#